data_AF-A0A699Z9K1-F1
#
_entry.id   AF-A0A699Z9K1-F1
#
_cell.length_a   1.000
_cell.length_b   1.000
_cell.length_c   1.000
_cell.angle_alpha   90.00
_cell.angle_beta   90.00
_cell.angle_gamma   90.00
#
_symmetry.space_group_name_H-M   'P 1'
#
loop_
_entity.id
_entity.type
_entity.pdbx_description
1 polymer ?
#
loop_
_entity_poly.entity_id
_entity_poly.type
_entity_poly.pdbx_seq_one_letter_code
_entity_poly.pdbx_strand_id
1 'polypeptide(L)'
;MQGAAGQFGLLLDVSMDRGMSRPIATFGSPCLASQQLFQVGVVEAWLLQAPEEEDVPATTTNGTVMDRMASDRAFMSLAGVGTDHSAGLRQQRPEDDL
;
A
#
# COMPACT_ATOMS: atom_id res chain seq x y z
N MET A 1 5.16 -5.99 22.25
CA MET A 1 3.78 -5.73 21.78
C MET A 1 3.88 -5.06 20.43
N GLN A 2 3.68 -5.81 19.35
CA GLN A 2 3.56 -5.26 18.00
C GLN A 2 2.13 -4.68 17.86
N GLY A 3 1.96 -3.58 17.11
CA GLY A 3 0.70 -2.82 17.04
C GLY A 3 -0.52 -3.71 16.74
N ALA A 4 -1.64 -3.41 17.40
CA ALA A 4 -2.90 -4.13 17.17
C ALA A 4 -3.43 -3.89 15.75
N ALA A 5 -4.15 -4.87 15.20
CA ALA A 5 -4.83 -4.74 13.92
C ALA A 5 -5.68 -3.45 13.90
N GLY A 6 -5.46 -2.59 12.91
CA GLY A 6 -6.17 -1.31 12.76
C GLY A 6 -5.50 -0.08 13.39
N GLN A 7 -4.33 -0.19 14.03
CA GLN A 7 -3.55 0.98 14.46
C GLN A 7 -2.43 1.31 13.48
N PHE A 8 -2.61 2.41 12.74
CA PHE A 8 -1.59 2.96 11.83
C PHE A 8 -0.83 4.12 12.51
N GLY A 9 0.49 4.16 12.36
CA GLY A 9 1.34 5.26 12.84
C GLY A 9 1.23 6.52 11.97
N LEU A 10 0.81 6.36 10.72
CA LEU A 10 0.47 7.41 9.77
C LEU A 10 -0.75 6.96 8.96
N LEU A 11 -1.74 7.82 8.85
CA LEU A 11 -2.96 7.61 8.09
C LEU A 11 -3.32 8.91 7.36
N LEU A 12 -3.78 8.80 6.12
CA LEU A 12 -4.39 9.90 5.39
C LEU A 12 -5.88 9.60 5.17
N ASP A 13 -6.71 10.63 5.21
CA ASP A 13 -8.12 10.53 4.83
C ASP A 13 -8.26 10.37 3.31
N VAL A 14 -9.41 9.88 2.85
CA VAL A 14 -9.71 9.61 1.43
C VAL A 14 -9.57 10.86 0.57
N SER A 15 -9.90 12.02 1.13
CA SER A 15 -9.74 13.33 0.48
C SER A 15 -8.30 13.81 0.37
N MET A 16 -7.34 13.14 1.03
CA MET A 16 -5.92 13.52 1.06
C MET A 16 -5.64 14.95 1.55
N ASP A 17 -6.58 15.58 2.25
CA ASP A 17 -6.47 16.93 2.82
C ASP A 17 -6.14 16.89 4.32
N ARG A 18 -6.34 15.73 4.96
CA ARG A 18 -6.15 15.51 6.39
C ARG A 18 -5.44 14.20 6.64
N GLY A 19 -4.67 14.17 7.72
CA GLY A 19 -3.99 12.98 8.18
C GLY A 19 -3.93 12.87 9.69
N MET A 20 -3.53 11.69 10.14
CA MET A 20 -3.29 11.37 11.53
C MET A 20 -1.92 10.72 11.69
N SER A 21 -1.12 11.20 12.65
CA SER A 21 0.13 10.56 13.06
C SER A 21 0.07 10.18 14.53
N ARG A 22 0.50 8.97 14.85
CA ARG A 22 0.50 8.42 16.22
C ARG A 22 1.80 7.68 16.49
N PRO A 23 2.25 7.64 17.75
CA PRO A 23 3.31 6.73 18.13
C PRO A 23 2.90 5.28 17.83
N ILE A 24 3.80 4.49 17.25
CA ILE A 24 3.54 3.08 16.94
C ILE A 24 4.74 2.19 17.27
N ALA A 25 4.47 1.05 17.89
CA ALA A 25 5.51 0.11 18.30
C ALA A 25 6.25 -0.55 17.13
N THR A 26 5.59 -0.71 15.97
CA THR A 26 6.17 -1.35 14.78
C THR A 26 7.45 -0.67 14.31
N PHE A 27 7.51 0.67 14.41
CA PHE A 27 8.67 1.47 14.01
C PHE A 27 9.34 2.19 15.18
N GLY A 28 8.76 2.11 16.39
CA GLY A 28 9.20 2.89 17.55
C GLY A 28 9.12 4.41 17.34
N SER A 29 8.42 4.86 16.29
CA SER A 29 8.37 6.26 15.92
C SER A 29 7.47 7.05 16.86
N PRO A 30 7.82 8.30 17.22
CA PRO A 30 6.89 9.21 17.88
C PRO A 30 5.82 9.70 16.89
N CYS A 31 4.95 10.61 17.34
CA CYS A 31 4.14 11.39 16.42
C CYS A 31 5.07 12.20 15.49
N LEU A 32 4.89 12.05 14.18
CA LEU A 32 5.75 12.67 13.16
C LEU A 32 5.37 14.14 12.90
N ALA A 33 4.10 14.48 13.15
CA ALA A 33 3.60 15.84 13.07
C ALA A 33 3.61 16.53 14.45
N SER A 34 3.50 17.86 14.45
CA SER A 34 3.41 18.67 15.68
C SER A 34 2.16 18.35 16.51
N GLN A 35 1.11 17.83 15.86
CA GLN A 35 -0.13 17.36 16.48
C GLN A 35 -0.53 16.02 15.89
N GLN A 36 -1.33 15.26 16.63
CA GLN A 36 -1.82 13.95 16.17
C GLN A 36 -2.64 14.06 14.89
N LEU A 37 -3.42 15.12 14.71
CA LEU A 37 -4.17 15.42 13.49
C LEU A 37 -3.49 16.57 12.75
N PHE A 38 -3.37 16.46 11.43
CA PHE A 38 -2.72 17.49 10.60
C PHE A 38 -3.45 17.69 9.27
N GLN A 39 -3.24 18.85 8.66
CA GLN A 39 -3.68 19.13 7.29
C GLN A 39 -2.55 18.83 6.31
N VAL A 40 -2.92 18.38 5.12
CA VAL A 40 -2.02 18.03 4.04
C VAL A 40 -2.06 19.14 3.00
N GLY A 41 -0.90 19.75 2.71
CA GLY A 41 -0.79 20.73 1.63
C GLY A 41 -0.52 20.07 0.27
N VAL A 42 0.45 19.16 0.24
CA VAL A 42 0.87 18.44 -0.97
C VAL A 42 1.25 17.00 -0.56
N VAL A 43 0.90 16.03 -1.41
CA VAL A 43 1.37 14.65 -1.31
C VAL A 43 2.18 14.34 -2.56
N GLU A 44 3.42 13.89 -2.37
CA GLU A 44 4.29 13.45 -3.44
C GLU A 44 4.58 11.95 -3.27
N ALA A 45 4.49 11.20 -4.36
CA ALA A 45 4.81 9.77 -4.39
C ALA A 45 5.85 9.51 -5.47
N TRP A 46 6.98 8.94 -5.06
CA TRP A 46 8.12 8.71 -5.93
C TRP A 46 8.27 7.22 -6.19
N LEU A 47 8.27 6.83 -7.48
CA LEU A 47 8.67 5.48 -7.88
C LEU A 47 10.19 5.47 -8.07
N LEU A 48 10.87 4.56 -7.38
CA LEU A 48 12.27 4.28 -7.65
C LEU A 48 12.34 3.27 -8.80
N GLN A 49 12.72 3.75 -9.99
CA GLN A 49 13.10 2.85 -11.08
C GLN A 49 14.58 2.51 -10.90
N ALA A 50 14.94 1.23 -11.05
CA ALA A 50 16.34 0.86 -11.16
C ALA A 50 16.95 1.62 -12.37
N PRO A 51 18.26 1.96 -12.33
CA PRO A 51 18.94 2.42 -13.53
C PRO A 51 18.66 1.42 -14.67
N GLU A 52 18.48 1.89 -15.90
CA GLU A 52 18.40 1.01 -17.07
C GLU A 52 19.74 0.27 -17.20
N GLU A 53 19.89 -0.86 -16.50
CA GLU A 53 20.85 -1.88 -16.89
C GLU A 53 20.31 -2.50 -18.18
N GLU A 54 21.14 -2.49 -19.23
CA GLU A 54 20.86 -3.06 -20.56
C GLU A 54 19.92 -4.26 -20.50
N ASP A 55 18.74 -4.12 -21.12
CA ASP A 55 17.76 -5.15 -21.47
C ASP A 55 18.08 -6.56 -20.94
N VAL A 56 17.95 -6.74 -19.62
CA VAL A 56 17.72 -8.08 -19.09
C VAL A 56 16.28 -8.38 -19.49
N PRO A 57 16.02 -9.38 -20.36
CA PRO A 57 14.69 -9.62 -20.87
C PRO A 57 13.75 -9.70 -19.68
N ALA A 58 12.80 -8.75 -19.65
CA ALA A 58 11.78 -8.71 -18.63
C ALA A 58 11.27 -10.13 -18.50
N THR A 59 11.53 -10.77 -17.35
CA THR A 59 10.78 -11.95 -16.99
C THR A 59 9.37 -11.43 -16.81
N THR A 60 8.62 -11.46 -17.91
CA THR A 60 7.23 -11.05 -18.06
C THR A 60 6.40 -11.87 -17.09
N THR A 61 6.44 -11.49 -15.83
CA THR A 61 5.38 -11.80 -14.89
C THR A 61 4.34 -10.73 -15.12
N ASN A 62 3.49 -10.99 -16.12
CA ASN A 62 2.28 -10.23 -16.42
C ASN A 62 1.30 -10.34 -15.23
N GLY A 63 1.64 -9.72 -14.11
CA GLY A 63 0.87 -9.76 -12.86
C GLY A 63 1.40 -8.75 -11.87
N THR A 64 0.49 -8.10 -11.16
CA THR A 64 0.80 -7.21 -10.04
C THR A 64 1.39 -8.02 -8.88
N VAL A 65 2.07 -7.34 -7.95
CA VAL A 65 2.53 -7.98 -6.70
C VAL A 65 1.37 -8.63 -5.93
N MET A 66 0.15 -8.11 -6.08
CA MET A 66 -1.05 -8.70 -5.47
C MET A 66 -1.42 -10.06 -6.08
N ASP A 67 -1.19 -10.26 -7.38
CA ASP A 67 -1.49 -11.54 -8.04
C ASP A 67 -0.61 -12.67 -7.51
N ARG A 68 0.62 -12.33 -7.08
CA ARG A 68 1.57 -13.26 -6.45
C ARG A 68 1.15 -13.66 -5.03
N MET A 69 0.30 -12.87 -4.38
CA MET A 69 -0.15 -13.08 -3.00
C MET A 69 -1.61 -13.58 -2.93
N ALA A 70 -2.19 -14.01 -4.05
CA ALA A 70 -3.59 -14.41 -4.13
C ALA A 70 -3.94 -15.60 -3.20
N SER A 71 -3.05 -16.62 -3.13
CA SER A 71 -3.21 -17.75 -2.22
C SER A 71 -3.19 -17.33 -0.75
N ASP A 72 -2.27 -16.43 -0.41
CA ASP A 72 -2.06 -15.98 0.95
C ASP A 72 -3.24 -15.11 1.40
N ARG A 73 -3.78 -14.29 0.50
CA ARG A 73 -4.99 -13.51 0.75
C ARG A 73 -6.23 -14.39 0.88
N ALA A 74 -6.35 -15.44 0.08
CA ALA A 74 -7.42 -16.42 0.21
C ALA A 74 -7.35 -17.14 1.57
N PHE A 75 -6.15 -17.50 2.01
CA PHE A 75 -5.93 -18.08 3.34
C PHE A 75 -6.24 -17.09 4.47
N MET A 76 -5.78 -15.85 4.36
CA MET A 76 -6.09 -14.79 5.34
C MET A 76 -7.59 -14.47 5.40
N SER A 77 -8.28 -14.48 4.26
CA SER A 77 -9.73 -14.34 4.17
C SER A 77 -10.45 -15.52 4.85
N LEU A 78 -10.00 -16.76 4.61
CA LEU A 78 -10.54 -17.94 5.27
C LEU A 78 -10.29 -17.92 6.79
N ALA A 79 -9.17 -17.34 7.22
CA ALA A 79 -8.82 -17.11 8.61
C ALA A 79 -9.57 -15.91 9.25
N GLY A 80 -10.46 -15.23 8.51
CA GLY A 80 -11.26 -14.11 9.00
C GLY A 80 -10.50 -12.78 9.11
N VAL A 81 -9.29 -12.70 8.55
CA VAL A 81 -8.44 -11.50 8.52
C VAL A 81 -8.61 -10.83 7.15
N GLY A 82 -9.79 -10.26 6.91
CA GLY A 82 -10.13 -9.58 5.66
C GLY A 82 -9.41 -8.24 5.48
N THR A 83 -8.77 -8.04 4.32
CA THR A 83 -8.17 -6.76 3.90
C THR A 83 -8.87 -6.26 2.63
N ASP A 84 -10.17 -5.99 2.76
CA ASP A 84 -11.10 -5.72 1.64
C ASP A 84 -11.00 -4.30 1.04
N HIS A 85 -9.96 -3.53 1.34
CA HIS A 85 -9.92 -2.10 0.99
C HIS A 85 -9.03 -1.73 -0.21
N SER A 86 -8.37 -2.69 -0.86
CA SER A 86 -7.55 -2.40 -2.04
C SER A 86 -7.65 -3.52 -3.08
N ALA A 87 -8.50 -3.30 -4.09
CA ALA A 87 -8.56 -4.14 -5.29
C ALA A 87 -7.48 -3.77 -6.34
N GLY A 88 -6.73 -2.69 -6.09
CA GLY A 88 -5.73 -2.11 -7.00
C GLY A 88 -6.29 -1.60 -8.32
N LEU A 89 -5.56 -0.72 -8.99
CA LEU A 89 -5.87 -0.35 -10.37
C LEU A 89 -5.45 -1.49 -11.30
N ARG A 90 -6.43 -2.11 -11.97
CA ARG A 90 -6.17 -3.03 -13.08
C ARG A 90 -6.11 -2.22 -14.37
N GLN A 91 -5.00 -2.29 -15.08
CA GLN A 91 -5.00 -1.87 -16.49
C GLN A 91 -5.83 -2.90 -17.25
N GLN A 92 -6.88 -2.46 -17.95
CA GLN A 92 -7.61 -3.34 -18.86
C GLN A 92 -6.64 -3.85 -19.92
N ARG A 93 -6.60 -5.17 -20.12
CA ARG A 93 -5.75 -5.73 -21.17
C ARG A 93 -6.48 -5.59 -22.50
N PRO A 94 -5.81 -5.21 -23.60
CA PRO A 94 -6.45 -5.01 -24.91
C PRO A 94 -7.18 -6.25 -25.45
N GLU A 95 -6.89 -7.42 -24.90
CA GLU A 95 -7.55 -8.70 -25.22
C GLU A 95 -8.94 -8.90 -24.60
N ASP A 96 -9.36 -8.04 -23.67
CA ASP A 96 -10.66 -8.16 -22.99
C ASP A 96 -11.85 -7.59 -23.83
N ASP A 97 -11.58 -7.02 -25.01
CA ASP A 97 -12.57 -6.41 -25.94
C ASP A 97 -12.83 -7.26 -27.22
N LEU A 98 -12.42 -8.53 -27.25
CA LEU A 98 -12.64 -9.47 -28.38
C LEU A 98 -13.68 -10.55 -28.09
#